data_AF-A0A7Y5ZWW9-F1
#
_entry.id   AF-A0A7Y5ZWW9-F1
#
_cell.length_a   1.000
_cell.length_b   1.000
_cell.length_c   1.000
_cell.angle_alpha   90.00
_cell.angle_beta   90.00
_cell.angle_gamma   90.00
#
_symmetry.space_group_name_H-M   'P 1'
#
loop_
_entity.id
_entity.type
_entity.pdbx_description
1 polymer ?
#
loop_
_entity_poly.entity_id
_entity_poly.type
_entity_poly.pdbx_seq_one_letter_code
_entity_poly.pdbx_strand_id
1 'polypeptide(L)' 'LRIYATPTPTTTRVWTLLHDQTYRVAIAWQNTAYNQPPHTGFFLGSPGDP' A
#
# COMPACT_ATOMS: atom_id res chain seq x y z
N LEU A 1 5.71 18.90 8.54
CA LEU A 1 5.45 17.66 7.78
C LEU A 1 6.65 17.38 6.88
N ARG A 2 7.15 16.14 6.85
CA ARG A 2 8.16 15.67 5.88
C ARG A 2 7.58 14.43 5.20
N ILE A 3 7.58 14.42 3.88
CA ILE A 3 7.05 13.30 3.08
C ILE A 3 8.24 12.66 2.39
N TYR A 4 8.41 11.36 2.58
CA TYR A 4 9.49 10.60 1.97
C TYR A 4 8.94 9.69 0.89
N ALA A 5 9.70 9.55 -0.18
CA ALA A 5 9.47 8.59 -1.25
C ALA A 5 10.74 7.75 -1.44
N THR A 6 10.57 6.47 -1.79
CA THR A 6 11.71 5.60 -2.06
C THR A 6 12.45 6.07 -3.32
N PRO A 7 13.80 6.24 -3.27
CA PRO A 7 14.59 6.55 -4.45
C PRO A 7 14.96 5.29 -5.25
N THR A 8 14.70 4.10 -4.70
CA THR A 8 15.12 2.84 -5.30
C THR A 8 14.30 2.54 -6.56
N PRO A 9 14.94 2.36 -7.72
CA PRO A 9 14.23 2.02 -8.95
C PRO A 9 13.66 0.59 -8.87
N THR A 10 12.52 0.38 -9.51
CA THR A 10 11.89 -0.94 -9.65
C THR A 10 11.49 -1.19 -11.10
N THR A 11 11.60 -2.44 -11.54
CA THR A 11 11.09 -2.90 -12.85
C THR A 11 9.63 -3.33 -12.78
N THR A 12 9.10 -3.51 -11.57
CA THR A 12 7.71 -3.92 -11.34
C THR A 12 6.77 -2.74 -11.52
N ARG A 13 5.88 -2.82 -12.51
CA ARG A 13 4.82 -1.83 -12.72
C ARG A 13 3.52 -2.33 -12.12
N VAL A 14 2.97 -1.56 -11.18
CA VAL A 14 1.63 -1.75 -10.62
C VAL A 14 0.82 -0.46 -10.78
N TRP A 15 -0.50 -0.57 -10.72
CA TRP A 15 -1.35 0.63 -10.59
C TRP A 15 -1.08 1.32 -9.25
N THR A 16 -1.31 2.63 -9.19
CA THR A 16 -1.24 3.35 -7.92
C THR A 16 -2.14 2.67 -6.89
N LEU A 17 -1.62 2.46 -5.68
CA LEU A 17 -2.35 1.75 -4.63
C LEU A 17 -3.64 2.49 -4.23
N LEU A 18 -3.73 3.80 -4.46
CA LEU A 18 -4.97 4.56 -4.21
C LEU A 18 -6.12 4.23 -5.19
N HIS A 19 -5.84 3.57 -6.32
CA HIS A 19 -6.87 3.03 -7.19
C HIS A 19 -7.37 1.64 -6.77
N ASP A 20 -6.69 0.96 -5.84
CA ASP A 20 -7.23 -0.22 -5.18
C ASP A 20 -8.25 0.18 -4.11
N GLN A 21 -9.45 -0.43 -4.14
CA GLN A 21 -10.54 -0.05 -3.24
C GLN A 21 -10.20 -0.37 -1.77
N THR A 22 -9.62 -1.54 -1.51
CA THR A 22 -9.26 -1.98 -0.15
C THR A 22 -8.17 -1.09 0.43
N TYR A 23 -7.11 -0.84 -0.33
CA TYR A 23 -6.02 0.05 0.09
C TYR A 23 -6.51 1.49 0.31
N ARG A 24 -7.36 2.03 -0.57
CA ARG A 24 -7.89 3.40 -0.45
C ARG A 24 -8.74 3.58 0.80
N VAL A 25 -9.65 2.64 1.07
CA VAL A 25 -10.46 2.68 2.30
C VAL A 25 -9.57 2.56 3.52
N ALA A 26 -8.51 1.75 3.44
CA ALA A 26 -7.55 1.58 4.53
C ALA A 26 -6.77 2.84 4.91
N ILE A 27 -6.34 3.61 3.93
CA ILE A 27 -5.75 4.93 4.18
C ILE A 27 -6.74 5.86 4.90
N ALA A 28 -8.02 5.84 4.50
CA ALA A 28 -9.03 6.72 5.08
C ALA A 28 -9.31 6.45 6.56
N TRP A 29 -9.17 5.19 7.02
CA TRP A 29 -9.33 4.85 8.44
C TRP A 29 -8.01 4.73 9.19
N GLN A 30 -6.85 4.94 8.55
CA GLN A 30 -5.54 4.75 9.18
C GLN A 30 -5.36 5.58 10.46
N ASN A 31 -6.02 6.72 10.58
CA ASN A 31 -5.98 7.58 11.78
C ASN A 31 -6.92 7.13 12.91
N THR A 32 -7.64 6.02 12.75
CA THR A 32 -8.64 5.54 13.71
C THR A 32 -8.01 4.58 14.71
N ALA A 33 -8.21 4.85 15.99
CA ALA A 33 -7.69 4.05 17.10
C ALA A 33 -6.17 3.78 16.97
N TYR A 34 -5.75 2.51 17.03
CA TYR A 34 -4.36 2.14 16.81
C TYR A 34 -4.09 2.01 15.31
N ASN A 35 -3.46 3.01 14.73
CA ASN A 35 -3.14 3.07 13.30
C ASN A 35 -2.57 1.74 12.79
N GLN A 36 -3.36 1.04 11.97
CA GLN A 36 -2.94 -0.20 11.31
C GLN A 36 -2.42 0.09 9.89
N PRO A 37 -1.50 -0.74 9.36
CA PRO A 37 -1.05 -0.60 7.99
C PRO A 37 -2.18 -0.92 6.99
N PRO A 38 -2.23 -0.24 5.84
CA PRO A 38 -3.17 -0.57 4.78
C PRO A 38 -2.74 -1.84 4.03
N HIS A 39 -3.72 -2.62 3.55
CA HIS A 39 -3.50 -3.83 2.75
C HIS A 39 -4.19 -3.72 1.39
N THR A 40 -3.59 -4.32 0.36
CA THR A 40 -4.17 -4.39 -0.99
C THR A 40 -5.27 -5.44 -1.07
N GLY A 41 -6.27 -5.22 -1.93
CA GLY A 41 -7.33 -6.20 -2.22
C GLY A 41 -6.86 -7.42 -3.02
N PHE A 42 -5.63 -7.41 -3.53
CA PHE A 42 -5.00 -8.49 -4.27
C PHE A 42 -3.63 -8.83 -3.65
N PHE A 43 -3.13 -10.04 -3.93
CA PHE A 43 -1.81 -10.47 -3.47
C PHE A 43 -0.70 -9.67 -4.18
N LEU A 44 0.08 -8.92 -3.40
CA LEU A 44 1.24 -8.15 -3.86
C LEU A 44 2.50 -8.70 -3.19
N GLY A 45 3.10 -9.74 -3.77
CA GLY A 45 4.26 -10.44 -3.24
C GLY A 45 4.94 -11.34 -4.28
N SER A 46 6.05 -11.99 -3.91
CA SER A 46 6.68 -12.99 -4.77
C SER A 46 5.82 -14.26 -4.81
N PRO A 47 5.75 -14.97 -5.95
CA PRO A 47 5.12 -16.29 -5.99
C PRO A 47 5.79 -17.21 -4.96
N GLY A 48 5.02 -17.66 -3.96
CA GLY A 48 5.48 -18.57 -2.91
C GLY A 48 5.86 -17.91 -1.58
N ASP A 49 5.81 -16.58 -1.47
CA ASP A 49 5.79 -15.93 -0.15
C ASP A 49 4.43 -16.17 0.54
N PRO A 50 4.43 -16.49 1.85
CA PRO A 50 3.20 -16.77 2.61
C PRO A 50 2.23 -15.59 2.69
#